data_AF-A0A7I8W3I3-F1
#
_entry.id   AF-A0A7I8W3I3-F1
#
_cell.length_a   1.000
_cell.length_b   1.000
_cell.length_c   1.000
_cell.angle_alpha   90.00
_cell.angle_beta   90.00
_cell.angle_gamma   90.00
#
_symmetry.space_group_name_H-M   'P 1'
#
loop_
_entity.id
_entity.type
_entity.pdbx_description
1 polymer ?
#
loop_
_entity_poly.entity_id
_entity_poly.type
_entity_poly.pdbx_seq_one_letter_code
_entity_poly.pdbx_strand_id
1 'polypeptide(L)'
;MRQIVFLYSVLILIQYFSIQNAEVTDELDNELLLQELDRRNVKRSPYDVPGYDRYPNRDYYGFDIQKFENTDRHSCAEECNELSECKAFVFNKINTCFIKTRGSTSGAPYMKNNFGELFIKRTDEIIGYTHYPKMDYNLHDIRKLVNSNPHDCADECNDEPKCKGIVFNIYTKYCYLKHDAKPEGEYFIKNHAGQLYIKDNIYDDDESSD
;
A
#
# COMPACT_ATOMS: atom_id res chain seq x y z
N MET A 1 -36.03 58.03 -1.26
CA MET A 1 -36.77 56.76 -1.05
C MET A 1 -36.45 55.67 -2.09
N ARG A 2 -36.34 55.94 -3.40
CA ARG A 2 -36.06 54.89 -4.41
C ARG A 2 -34.67 54.21 -4.31
N GLN A 3 -33.61 54.92 -3.93
CA GLN A 3 -32.26 54.34 -3.80
C GLN A 3 -32.11 53.38 -2.61
N ILE A 4 -32.81 53.62 -1.50
CA ILE A 4 -32.72 52.79 -0.29
C ILE A 4 -33.37 51.41 -0.52
N VAL A 5 -34.49 51.36 -1.25
CA VAL A 5 -35.17 50.09 -1.59
C VAL A 5 -34.28 49.22 -2.49
N PHE A 6 -33.54 49.82 -3.42
CA PHE A 6 -32.66 49.09 -4.34
C PHE A 6 -31.49 48.43 -3.62
N LEU A 7 -30.87 49.14 -2.66
CA LEU A 7 -29.78 48.60 -1.85
C LEU A 7 -30.26 47.45 -0.94
N TYR A 8 -31.48 47.57 -0.39
CA TYR A 8 -32.06 46.52 0.45
C TYR A 8 -32.34 45.24 -0.34
N SER A 9 -32.86 45.35 -1.57
CA SER A 9 -33.08 44.19 -2.44
C SER A 9 -31.78 43.51 -2.88
N VAL A 10 -30.70 44.27 -3.11
CA VAL A 10 -29.39 43.70 -3.48
C VAL A 10 -28.77 42.95 -2.30
N LEU A 11 -28.89 43.49 -1.07
CA LEU A 11 -28.39 42.83 0.14
C LEU A 11 -29.11 41.51 0.43
N ILE A 12 -30.43 41.46 0.23
CA ILE A 12 -31.22 40.23 0.40
C ILE A 12 -30.80 39.16 -0.63
N LEU A 13 -30.56 39.54 -1.88
CA LEU A 13 -30.09 38.62 -2.91
C LEU A 13 -28.68 38.08 -2.61
N ILE A 14 -27.76 38.92 -2.12
CA ILE A 14 -26.41 38.50 -1.73
C ILE A 14 -26.47 37.53 -0.55
N GLN A 15 -27.30 37.81 0.46
CA GLN A 15 -27.48 36.90 1.60
C GLN A 15 -28.09 35.57 1.17
N TYR A 16 -29.12 35.58 0.32
CA TYR A 16 -29.72 34.35 -0.19
C TYR A 16 -28.72 33.50 -0.99
N PHE A 17 -27.93 34.12 -1.87
CA PHE A 17 -26.90 33.43 -2.64
C PHE A 17 -25.78 32.87 -1.75
N SER A 18 -25.41 33.59 -0.68
CA SER A 18 -24.40 33.14 0.28
C SER A 18 -24.88 31.93 1.10
N ILE A 19 -26.16 31.91 1.49
CA ILE A 19 -26.78 30.80 2.24
C ILE A 19 -26.89 29.56 1.35
N GLN A 20 -27.35 29.72 0.10
CA GLN A 20 -27.43 28.60 -0.85
C GLN A 20 -26.05 28.00 -1.15
N ASN A 21 -25.00 28.83 -1.25
CA ASN A 21 -23.63 28.31 -1.43
C ASN A 21 -23.12 27.55 -0.19
N ALA A 22 -23.45 28.01 1.02
CA ALA A 22 -23.05 27.35 2.26
C ALA A 22 -23.73 25.99 2.47
N GLU A 23 -25.03 25.89 2.14
CA GLU A 23 -25.77 24.62 2.21
C GLU A 23 -25.23 23.59 1.20
N VAL A 24 -24.89 24.03 -0.02
CA VAL A 24 -24.31 23.16 -1.06
C VAL A 24 -22.92 22.66 -0.69
N THR A 25 -22.08 23.49 -0.04
CA THR A 25 -20.75 23.04 0.43
C THR A 25 -20.85 22.01 1.55
N ASP A 26 -21.80 22.16 2.47
CA ASP A 26 -21.99 21.24 3.60
C ASP A 26 -22.51 19.87 3.12
N GLU A 27 -23.33 19.84 2.05
CA GLU A 27 -23.83 18.62 1.44
C GLU A 27 -22.74 17.87 0.64
N LEU A 28 -21.87 18.60 -0.07
CA LEU A 28 -20.74 18.03 -0.82
C LEU A 28 -19.65 17.45 0.10
N ASP A 29 -19.37 18.12 1.23
CA ASP A 29 -18.38 17.66 2.22
C ASP A 29 -18.88 16.41 2.96
N ASN A 30 -20.19 16.31 3.22
CA ASN A 30 -20.80 15.10 3.80
C ASN A 30 -20.79 13.91 2.82
N GLU A 31 -20.99 14.14 1.52
CA GLU A 31 -20.92 13.07 0.51
C GLU A 31 -19.48 12.55 0.33
N LEU A 32 -18.48 13.44 0.37
CA LEU A 32 -17.07 13.07 0.33
C LEU A 32 -16.64 12.29 1.59
N LEU A 33 -17.07 12.72 2.78
CA LEU A 33 -16.80 12.02 4.03
C LEU A 33 -17.46 10.63 4.08
N LEU A 34 -18.67 10.48 3.53
CA LEU A 34 -19.32 9.18 3.38
C LEU A 34 -18.58 8.27 2.38
N GLN A 35 -18.03 8.82 1.30
CA GLN A 35 -17.16 8.06 0.38
C GLN A 35 -15.84 7.62 1.03
N GLU A 36 -15.25 8.44 1.91
CA GLU A 36 -14.04 8.09 2.67
C GLU A 36 -14.31 7.08 3.79
N LEU A 37 -15.48 7.15 4.44
CA LEU A 37 -15.92 6.17 5.43
C LEU A 37 -16.31 4.83 4.78
N ASP A 38 -16.86 4.84 3.56
CA ASP A 38 -17.12 3.63 2.78
C ASP A 38 -15.81 2.97 2.32
N ARG A 39 -14.81 3.77 1.88
CA ARG A 39 -13.44 3.25 1.61
C ARG A 39 -12.79 2.60 2.85
N ARG A 40 -13.03 3.15 4.05
CA ARG A 40 -12.51 2.60 5.31
C ARG A 40 -13.31 1.40 5.83
N ASN A 41 -14.58 1.25 5.42
CA ASN A 41 -15.49 0.16 5.82
C ASN A 41 -15.74 -0.90 4.72
N VAL A 42 -14.99 -0.89 3.62
CA VAL A 42 -14.98 -2.01 2.67
C VAL A 42 -14.61 -3.26 3.46
N LYS A 43 -15.58 -4.16 3.70
CA LYS A 43 -15.27 -5.52 4.15
C LYS A 43 -14.34 -6.12 3.10
N ARG A 44 -13.03 -6.08 3.37
CA ARG A 44 -12.04 -6.68 2.49
C ARG A 44 -12.48 -8.12 2.26
N SER A 45 -12.51 -8.49 0.99
CA SER A 45 -12.90 -9.84 0.58
C SER A 45 -12.11 -10.85 1.43
N PRO A 46 -12.71 -11.95 1.93
CA PRO A 46 -11.97 -12.97 2.68
C PRO A 46 -10.89 -13.69 1.83
N TYR A 47 -10.79 -13.33 0.55
CA TYR A 47 -9.81 -13.78 -0.41
C TYR A 47 -8.78 -12.69 -0.77
N ASP A 48 -8.97 -11.47 -0.30
CA ASP A 48 -7.99 -10.40 -0.40
C ASP A 48 -6.90 -10.66 0.66
N VAL A 49 -5.68 -10.79 0.19
CA VAL A 49 -4.49 -11.03 1.03
C VAL A 49 -3.52 -9.92 0.67
N PRO A 50 -3.29 -8.95 1.57
CA PRO A 50 -2.42 -7.82 1.30
C PRO A 50 -1.04 -8.29 0.81
N GLY A 51 -0.47 -7.62 -0.20
CA GLY A 51 0.86 -7.97 -0.74
C GLY A 51 0.90 -9.22 -1.62
N TYR A 52 -0.24 -9.84 -1.96
CA TYR A 52 -0.29 -11.01 -2.83
C TYR A 52 -1.32 -10.89 -3.96
N ASP A 53 -0.92 -11.30 -5.16
CA ASP A 53 -1.86 -11.50 -6.27
C ASP A 53 -2.45 -12.91 -6.19
N ARG A 54 -3.78 -12.98 -6.12
CA ARG A 54 -4.53 -14.25 -6.06
C ARG A 54 -4.86 -14.77 -7.46
N TYR A 55 -4.51 -16.02 -7.70
CA TYR A 55 -4.86 -16.80 -8.88
C TYR A 55 -5.73 -17.99 -8.48
N PRO A 56 -7.06 -17.89 -8.63
CA PRO A 56 -7.98 -18.95 -8.22
C PRO A 56 -7.86 -20.18 -9.13
N ASN A 57 -8.07 -21.36 -8.55
CA ASN A 57 -7.95 -22.64 -9.24
C ASN A 57 -6.59 -22.82 -9.93
N ARG A 58 -5.52 -22.43 -9.24
CA ARG A 58 -4.14 -22.50 -9.71
C ARG A 58 -3.24 -23.06 -8.62
N ASP A 59 -2.18 -23.67 -9.09
CA ASP A 59 -1.12 -24.24 -8.28
C ASP A 59 0.21 -23.96 -8.96
N TYR A 60 1.26 -23.86 -8.17
CA TYR A 60 2.64 -23.83 -8.62
C TYR A 60 3.34 -25.05 -8.02
N TYR A 61 3.39 -26.12 -8.81
CA TYR A 61 3.77 -27.44 -8.31
C TYR A 61 5.25 -27.52 -7.90
N GLY A 62 5.53 -28.22 -6.79
CA GLY A 62 6.86 -28.34 -6.20
C GLY A 62 7.33 -27.04 -5.53
N PHE A 63 8.64 -26.90 -5.33
CA PHE A 63 9.29 -25.73 -4.72
C PHE A 63 8.81 -25.38 -3.31
N ASP A 64 8.26 -26.37 -2.60
CA ASP A 64 7.74 -26.24 -1.23
C ASP A 64 8.89 -26.03 -0.23
N ILE A 65 8.76 -25.02 0.61
CA ILE A 65 9.64 -24.73 1.75
C ILE A 65 9.06 -25.39 3.00
N GLN A 66 7.81 -25.07 3.29
CA GLN A 66 7.08 -25.49 4.48
C GLN A 66 5.61 -25.73 4.14
N LYS A 67 4.96 -26.53 4.99
CA LYS A 67 3.55 -26.88 4.89
C LYS A 67 2.87 -26.65 6.24
N PHE A 68 1.74 -25.96 6.22
CA PHE A 68 0.91 -25.71 7.40
C PHE A 68 -0.49 -26.26 7.17
N GLU A 69 -1.05 -26.96 8.15
CA GLU A 69 -2.41 -27.50 8.11
C GLU A 69 -3.31 -26.76 9.08
N ASN A 70 -4.62 -26.79 8.84
CA ASN A 70 -5.63 -26.11 9.66
C ASN A 70 -5.38 -24.60 9.81
N THR A 71 -4.90 -23.96 8.74
CA THR A 71 -4.56 -22.52 8.70
C THR A 71 -5.50 -21.77 7.74
N ASP A 72 -5.31 -20.46 7.63
CA ASP A 72 -5.99 -19.62 6.64
C ASP A 72 -5.00 -18.87 5.73
N ARG A 73 -5.54 -18.09 4.79
CA ARG A 73 -4.75 -17.37 3.78
C ARG A 73 -3.91 -16.23 4.35
N HIS A 74 -4.37 -15.58 5.42
CA HIS A 74 -3.63 -14.49 6.05
C HIS A 74 -2.45 -15.06 6.82
N SER A 75 -2.68 -16.11 7.61
CA SER A 75 -1.59 -16.81 8.29
C SER A 75 -0.58 -17.41 7.31
N CYS A 76 -1.02 -17.94 6.15
CA CYS A 76 -0.10 -18.31 5.07
C CYS A 76 0.81 -17.16 4.61
N ALA A 77 0.24 -15.97 4.46
CA ALA A 77 0.95 -14.80 4.00
C ALA A 77 1.96 -14.30 5.04
N GLU A 78 1.58 -14.31 6.31
CA GLU A 78 2.47 -14.03 7.45
C GLU A 78 3.67 -14.97 7.43
N GLU A 79 3.43 -16.29 7.40
CA GLU A 79 4.50 -17.30 7.34
C GLU A 79 5.40 -17.14 6.09
N CYS A 80 4.82 -16.79 4.94
CA CYS A 80 5.59 -16.50 3.74
C CYS A 80 6.37 -15.18 3.85
N ASN A 81 5.85 -14.17 4.56
CA ASN A 81 6.53 -12.88 4.71
C ASN A 81 7.77 -12.99 5.60
N GLU A 82 7.72 -13.82 6.65
CA GLU A 82 8.85 -14.11 7.53
C GLU A 82 10.02 -14.82 6.83
N LEU A 83 9.76 -15.44 5.66
CA LEU A 83 10.74 -16.18 4.89
C LEU A 83 11.20 -15.38 3.68
N SER A 84 12.41 -14.81 3.73
CA SER A 84 13.00 -14.02 2.62
C SER A 84 13.07 -14.77 1.29
N GLU A 85 13.17 -16.11 1.33
CA GLU A 85 13.16 -16.99 0.16
C GLU A 85 11.76 -17.30 -0.38
N CYS A 86 10.69 -17.02 0.38
CA CYS A 86 9.33 -17.20 -0.10
C CYS A 86 8.98 -16.20 -1.19
N LYS A 87 8.35 -16.69 -2.26
CA LYS A 87 7.87 -15.88 -3.40
C LYS A 87 6.40 -16.11 -3.71
N ALA A 88 5.80 -17.16 -3.18
CA ALA A 88 4.39 -17.48 -3.34
C ALA A 88 3.95 -18.47 -2.25
N PHE A 89 2.65 -18.63 -2.07
CA PHE A 89 2.10 -19.78 -1.38
C PHE A 89 0.89 -20.34 -2.13
N VAL A 90 0.59 -21.62 -1.91
CA VAL A 90 -0.64 -22.25 -2.39
C VAL A 90 -1.50 -22.59 -1.19
N PHE A 91 -2.74 -22.13 -1.21
CA PHE A 91 -3.74 -22.45 -0.19
C PHE A 91 -4.83 -23.33 -0.81
N ASN A 92 -5.12 -24.47 -0.18
CA ASN A 92 -6.08 -25.43 -0.71
C ASN A 92 -7.44 -25.42 0.02
N LYS A 93 -8.41 -26.15 -0.52
CA LYS A 93 -9.78 -26.21 0.01
C LYS A 93 -9.94 -26.91 1.37
N ILE A 94 -8.89 -27.61 1.83
CA ILE A 94 -8.87 -28.29 3.14
C ILE A 94 -7.96 -27.55 4.12
N ASN A 95 -7.82 -26.23 3.95
CA ASN A 95 -7.08 -25.35 4.86
C ASN A 95 -5.61 -25.74 5.04
N THR A 96 -4.97 -26.19 3.96
CA THR A 96 -3.53 -26.43 3.91
C THR A 96 -2.82 -25.34 3.12
N CYS A 97 -1.74 -24.84 3.70
CA CYS A 97 -0.80 -23.91 3.10
C CYS A 97 0.47 -24.62 2.64
N PHE A 98 0.96 -24.25 1.47
CA PHE A 98 2.25 -24.68 0.93
C PHE A 98 3.05 -23.43 0.57
N ILE A 99 4.07 -23.12 1.37
CA ILE A 99 4.97 -21.99 1.16
C ILE A 99 5.96 -22.34 0.05
N LYS A 100 6.15 -21.45 -0.94
CA LYS A 100 6.91 -21.72 -2.15
C LYS A 100 8.11 -20.78 -2.30
N THR A 101 9.27 -21.33 -2.66
CA THR A 101 10.45 -20.54 -3.08
C THR A 101 10.26 -19.83 -4.42
N ARG A 102 9.21 -20.18 -5.17
CA ARG A 102 8.94 -19.67 -6.52
C ARG A 102 7.44 -19.54 -6.78
N GLY A 103 7.07 -18.62 -7.67
CA GLY A 103 5.73 -18.48 -8.20
C GLY A 103 5.77 -17.79 -9.57
N SER A 104 4.91 -18.22 -10.49
CA SER A 104 4.73 -17.60 -11.80
C SER A 104 3.27 -17.75 -12.25
N THR A 105 2.82 -16.83 -13.08
CA THR A 105 1.50 -16.87 -13.74
C THR A 105 1.53 -17.56 -15.10
N SER A 106 2.71 -18.04 -15.52
CA SER A 106 2.92 -18.67 -16.82
C SER A 106 4.08 -19.68 -16.78
N GLY A 107 4.02 -20.67 -17.66
CA GLY A 107 5.04 -21.72 -17.80
C GLY A 107 4.98 -22.78 -16.69
N ALA A 108 5.53 -23.97 -16.95
CA ALA A 108 5.65 -24.99 -15.91
C ALA A 108 6.56 -24.49 -14.77
N PRO A 109 6.21 -24.74 -13.50
CA PRO A 109 5.14 -25.61 -12.99
C PRO A 109 3.81 -24.90 -12.64
N TYR A 110 3.45 -23.78 -13.28
CA TYR A 110 2.13 -23.16 -13.12
C TYR A 110 1.05 -24.02 -13.78
N MET A 111 0.09 -24.50 -12.99
CA MET A 111 -0.92 -25.46 -13.44
C MET A 111 -2.32 -25.03 -13.02
N LYS A 112 -3.32 -25.40 -13.83
CA LYS A 112 -4.72 -25.33 -13.43
C LYS A 112 -4.99 -26.42 -12.40
N ASN A 113 -5.46 -26.04 -11.23
CA ASN A 113 -5.78 -26.96 -10.16
C ASN A 113 -7.06 -26.48 -9.47
N ASN A 114 -8.17 -27.21 -9.59
CA ASN A 114 -9.44 -26.81 -8.99
C ASN A 114 -9.49 -27.00 -7.45
N PHE A 115 -8.40 -27.45 -6.84
CA PHE A 115 -8.28 -27.73 -5.42
C PHE A 115 -7.44 -26.69 -4.66
N GLY A 116 -6.63 -25.90 -5.37
CA GLY A 116 -5.74 -24.89 -4.82
C GLY A 116 -5.96 -23.50 -5.40
N GLU A 117 -5.47 -22.52 -4.66
CA GLU A 117 -5.38 -21.13 -5.06
C GLU A 117 -3.92 -20.69 -4.88
N LEU A 118 -3.34 -20.10 -5.91
CA LEU A 118 -1.97 -19.62 -5.88
C LEU A 118 -1.97 -18.14 -5.50
N PHE A 119 -1.14 -17.77 -4.54
CA PHE A 119 -0.91 -16.39 -4.11
C PHE A 119 0.55 -16.07 -4.41
N ILE A 120 0.81 -15.15 -5.33
CA ILE A 120 2.17 -14.73 -5.69
C ILE A 120 2.47 -13.43 -4.98
N LYS A 121 3.60 -13.37 -4.26
CA LYS A 121 4.02 -12.16 -3.55
C LYS A 121 4.20 -11.03 -4.57
N ARG A 122 3.51 -9.91 -4.37
CA ARG A 122 3.69 -8.71 -5.18
C ARG A 122 5.12 -8.23 -4.96
N THR A 123 5.85 -8.06 -6.06
CA THR A 123 7.24 -7.59 -5.99
C THR A 123 7.34 -6.09 -5.75
N ASP A 124 6.23 -5.38 -5.94
CA ASP A 124 6.05 -3.94 -5.88
C ASP A 124 5.20 -3.47 -4.71
N GLU A 125 4.51 -4.36 -3.99
CA GLU A 125 3.76 -4.00 -2.79
C GLU A 125 4.44 -4.51 -1.53
N ILE A 126 4.57 -3.61 -0.56
CA ILE A 126 5.12 -3.86 0.76
C ILE A 126 4.05 -3.42 1.76
N ILE A 127 3.69 -4.30 2.69
CA ILE A 127 2.64 -4.00 3.67
C ILE A 127 3.07 -2.87 4.59
N GLY A 128 2.17 -1.90 4.78
CA GLY A 128 2.43 -0.70 5.59
C GLY A 128 3.20 0.37 4.83
N TYR A 129 3.38 0.21 3.51
CA TYR A 129 4.01 1.21 2.65
C TYR A 129 3.19 1.49 1.40
N THR A 130 3.10 2.77 1.06
CA THR A 130 2.62 3.23 -0.24
C THR A 130 3.79 3.27 -1.23
N HIS A 131 3.63 2.59 -2.37
CA HIS A 131 4.65 2.49 -3.42
C HIS A 131 4.51 3.59 -4.49
N TYR A 132 5.61 4.26 -4.79
CA TYR A 132 5.77 5.27 -5.83
C TYR A 132 6.78 4.76 -6.88
N PRO A 133 6.31 4.14 -7.97
CA PRO A 133 7.17 3.52 -8.96
C PRO A 133 7.92 4.56 -9.79
N LYS A 134 9.20 4.26 -10.12
CA LYS A 134 10.08 5.15 -10.90
C LYS A 134 10.29 6.51 -10.21
N MET A 135 10.16 6.53 -8.89
CA MET A 135 10.42 7.69 -8.06
C MET A 135 11.59 7.41 -7.12
N ASP A 136 12.25 8.48 -6.75
CA ASP A 136 13.35 8.53 -5.79
C ASP A 136 13.07 9.70 -4.84
N TYR A 137 13.66 9.62 -3.65
CA TYR A 137 13.64 10.70 -2.66
C TYR A 137 15.09 11.06 -2.34
N ASN A 138 15.58 12.16 -2.91
CA ASN A 138 16.99 12.55 -2.77
C ASN A 138 17.34 12.92 -1.32
N LEU A 139 18.61 12.71 -0.96
CA LEU A 139 19.15 12.98 0.38
C LEU A 139 18.40 12.17 1.45
N HIS A 140 18.48 12.62 2.72
CA HIS A 140 17.77 12.04 3.87
C HIS A 140 18.10 10.58 4.15
N ASP A 141 19.24 10.09 3.65
CA ASP A 141 19.71 8.73 3.85
C ASP A 141 20.13 8.51 5.31
N ILE A 142 19.52 7.52 5.96
CA ILE A 142 19.99 6.97 7.24
C ILE A 142 21.17 6.04 6.97
N ARG A 143 20.94 5.05 6.10
CA ARG A 143 21.94 4.06 5.70
C ARG A 143 21.58 3.44 4.36
N LYS A 144 22.59 2.82 3.75
CA LYS A 144 22.48 2.08 2.51
C LYS A 144 22.72 0.59 2.76
N LEU A 145 21.83 -0.26 2.24
CA LEU A 145 22.03 -1.71 2.14
C LEU A 145 22.44 -2.07 0.71
N VAL A 146 23.29 -3.08 0.56
CA VAL A 146 23.78 -3.58 -0.73
C VAL A 146 23.26 -5.00 -0.98
N ASN A 147 23.02 -5.33 -2.25
CA ASN A 147 22.45 -6.63 -2.65
C ASN A 147 21.13 -6.96 -1.95
N SER A 148 20.30 -5.95 -1.71
CA SER A 148 19.02 -6.06 -1.01
C SER A 148 17.87 -6.34 -1.98
N ASN A 149 16.67 -6.51 -1.43
CA ASN A 149 15.41 -6.37 -2.14
C ASN A 149 14.44 -5.44 -1.38
N PRO A 150 13.32 -4.98 -1.99
CA PRO A 150 12.40 -4.04 -1.33
C PRO A 150 11.79 -4.56 -0.02
N HIS A 151 11.56 -5.87 0.14
CA HIS A 151 11.02 -6.42 1.39
C HIS A 151 12.06 -6.35 2.51
N ASP A 152 13.28 -6.86 2.28
CA ASP A 152 14.38 -6.74 3.27
C ASP A 152 14.66 -5.27 3.63
N CYS A 153 14.53 -4.35 2.67
CA CYS A 153 14.64 -2.92 2.92
C CYS A 153 13.60 -2.42 3.93
N ALA A 154 12.36 -2.86 3.76
CA ALA A 154 11.25 -2.43 4.59
C ALA A 154 11.37 -3.03 6.00
N ASP A 155 11.79 -4.29 6.12
CA ASP A 155 12.06 -4.90 7.42
C ASP A 155 13.12 -4.10 8.20
N GLU A 156 14.24 -3.79 7.54
CA GLU A 156 15.32 -2.98 8.12
C GLU A 156 14.90 -1.52 8.42
N CYS A 157 13.89 -1.01 7.72
CA CYS A 157 13.30 0.31 7.95
C CYS A 157 12.24 0.27 9.07
N ASN A 158 11.55 -0.85 9.26
CA ASN A 158 10.62 -1.06 10.37
C ASN A 158 11.38 -1.15 11.69
N ASP A 159 12.56 -1.77 11.66
CA ASP A 159 13.47 -1.87 12.81
C ASP A 159 14.25 -0.57 13.12
N GLU A 160 14.25 0.40 12.19
CA GLU A 160 14.88 1.70 12.36
C GLU A 160 13.83 2.77 12.75
N PRO A 161 13.78 3.24 14.01
CA PRO A 161 12.74 4.15 14.48
C PRO A 161 12.64 5.45 13.68
N LYS A 162 13.75 5.95 13.13
CA LYS A 162 13.74 7.18 12.34
C LYS A 162 13.32 6.99 10.90
N CYS A 163 13.20 5.74 10.42
CA CYS A 163 12.95 5.48 9.02
C CYS A 163 11.49 5.74 8.66
N LYS A 164 11.27 6.75 7.80
CA LYS A 164 9.96 7.16 7.28
C LYS A 164 9.69 6.56 5.89
N GLY A 165 10.72 6.09 5.18
CA GLY A 165 10.54 5.42 3.90
C GLY A 165 11.83 4.78 3.37
N ILE A 166 11.75 4.11 2.23
CA ILE A 166 12.90 3.50 1.55
C ILE A 166 12.92 3.88 0.08
N VAL A 167 14.11 3.93 -0.50
CA VAL A 167 14.29 3.92 -1.97
C VAL A 167 15.08 2.68 -2.34
N PHE A 168 14.50 1.85 -3.21
CA PHE A 168 15.17 0.70 -3.79
C PHE A 168 15.56 0.96 -5.25
N ASN A 169 16.83 0.74 -5.59
CA ASN A 169 17.31 0.81 -6.96
C ASN A 169 17.26 -0.58 -7.64
N ILE A 170 16.42 -0.73 -8.65
CA ILE A 170 16.19 -2.02 -9.31
C ILE A 170 17.39 -2.56 -10.09
N TYR A 171 18.32 -1.70 -10.51
CA TYR A 171 19.49 -2.12 -11.28
C TYR A 171 20.66 -2.48 -10.36
N THR A 172 20.97 -1.62 -9.39
CA THR A 172 22.11 -1.84 -8.50
C THR A 172 21.78 -2.71 -7.29
N LYS A 173 20.50 -2.98 -7.03
CA LYS A 173 20.02 -3.67 -5.83
C LYS A 173 20.44 -2.97 -4.53
N TYR A 174 20.58 -1.65 -4.61
CA TYR A 174 20.86 -0.83 -3.43
C TYR A 174 19.55 -0.40 -2.80
N CYS A 175 19.55 -0.46 -1.47
CA CYS A 175 18.48 0.04 -0.63
C CYS A 175 18.96 1.28 0.09
N TYR A 176 18.14 2.31 0.16
CA TYR A 176 18.40 3.51 0.94
C TYR A 176 17.25 3.71 1.92
N LEU A 177 17.53 3.60 3.22
CA LEU A 177 16.58 3.93 4.27
C LEU A 177 16.56 5.44 4.45
N LYS A 178 15.37 6.03 4.51
CA LYS A 178 15.18 7.48 4.53
C LYS A 178 14.56 7.92 5.85
N HIS A 179 15.13 8.93 6.50
CA HIS A 179 14.53 9.52 7.70
C HIS A 179 13.43 10.55 7.41
N ASP A 180 13.22 10.86 6.13
CA ASP A 180 12.12 11.65 5.61
C ASP A 180 11.73 11.11 4.24
N ALA A 181 10.44 11.06 3.95
CA ALA A 181 9.90 10.62 2.67
C ALA A 181 8.45 11.10 2.54
N LYS A 182 8.12 11.76 1.43
CA LYS A 182 6.78 12.27 1.15
C LYS A 182 6.49 12.25 -0.36
N PRO A 183 5.21 12.22 -0.77
CA PRO A 183 4.83 12.07 -2.17
C PRO A 183 4.93 13.33 -3.03
N GLU A 184 5.59 14.38 -2.53
CA GLU A 184 5.82 15.62 -3.26
C GLU A 184 7.05 16.40 -2.74
N GLY A 185 7.33 17.54 -3.38
CA GLY A 185 8.40 18.45 -2.99
C GLY A 185 9.71 18.23 -3.76
N GLU A 186 10.70 19.06 -3.44
CA GLU A 186 11.96 19.16 -4.21
C GLU A 186 12.77 17.85 -4.24
N TYR A 187 12.68 17.06 -3.17
CA TYR A 187 13.43 15.81 -3.04
C TYR A 187 12.74 14.62 -3.71
N PHE A 188 11.42 14.70 -3.95
CA PHE A 188 10.65 13.68 -4.64
C PHE A 188 10.83 13.83 -6.16
N ILE A 189 11.69 12.99 -6.73
CA ILE A 189 12.12 13.12 -8.13
C ILE A 189 11.83 11.85 -8.93
N LYS A 190 11.69 12.01 -10.25
CA LYS A 190 11.59 10.86 -11.17
C LYS A 190 12.95 10.20 -11.34
N ASN A 191 12.99 8.89 -11.17
CA ASN A 191 14.16 8.06 -11.42
C ASN A 191 13.71 6.73 -11.99
N HIS A 192 14.07 6.41 -13.23
CA HIS A 192 13.67 5.16 -13.88
C HIS A 192 14.13 3.90 -13.13
N ALA A 193 15.17 4.01 -12.31
CA ALA A 193 15.69 2.92 -11.49
C ALA A 193 15.12 2.90 -10.06
N GLY A 194 14.57 4.01 -9.58
CA GLY A 194 14.10 4.18 -8.21
C GLY A 194 12.72 3.57 -7.99
N GLN A 195 12.54 2.91 -6.86
CA GLN A 195 11.26 2.49 -6.32
C GLN A 195 11.17 3.07 -4.92
N LEU A 196 10.38 4.12 -4.75
CA LEU A 196 10.19 4.78 -3.47
C LEU A 196 9.01 4.14 -2.76
N TYR A 197 9.18 3.83 -1.47
CA TYR A 197 8.13 3.32 -0.60
C TYR A 197 8.08 4.20 0.64
N ILE A 198 6.89 4.70 0.95
CA ILE A 198 6.65 5.62 2.07
C ILE A 198 5.77 4.89 3.07
N LYS A 199 6.14 4.86 4.37
CA LYS A 199 5.31 4.23 5.39
C LYS A 199 3.92 4.88 5.43
N ASP A 200 2.87 4.09 5.63
CA ASP A 200 1.49 4.59 5.56
C ASP A 200 1.10 5.49 6.75
N ASN A 201 1.75 5.37 7.92
CA ASN A 201 1.39 6.06 9.17
C ASN A 201 2.47 7.03 9.69
N ILE A 202 3.19 7.74 8.81
CA ILE A 202 4.32 8.63 9.22
C ILE A 202 3.90 9.82 10.09
N TYR A 203 2.61 10.15 10.16
CA TYR A 203 2.11 11.39 10.76
C TYR A 203 1.57 11.26 12.19
N ASP A 204 1.56 10.07 12.80
CA ASP A 204 0.99 9.89 14.14
C ASP A 204 1.99 10.17 15.29
N ASP A 205 3.30 10.31 15.01
CA ASP A 205 4.34 10.39 16.05
C ASP A 205 4.89 11.81 16.32
N ASP A 206 4.58 12.82 15.50
CA ASP A 206 5.13 14.18 15.64
C ASP A 206 4.31 15.11 16.56
N GLU A 207 3.27 14.62 17.25
CA GLU A 207 2.43 15.41 18.19
C GLU A 207 2.74 15.14 19.68
N SER A 208 3.93 14.63 20.02
CA SER A 208 4.38 14.49 21.41
C SER A 208 5.79 15.05 21.66
N SER A 209 5.94 16.36 21.50
CA SER A 209 7.02 17.08 22.17
C SER A 209 6.49 18.40 22.71
N ASP A 210 5.98 18.33 23.94
CA ASP A 210 5.84 19.45 24.88
C ASP A 210 7.20 20.13 25.16
#